data_AF-A0A2J7RQ03-F1
#
_entry.id   AF-A0A2J7RQ03-F1
#
_cell.length_a   1.000
_cell.length_b   1.000
_cell.length_c   1.000
_cell.angle_alpha   90.00
_cell.angle_beta   90.00
_cell.angle_gamma   90.00
#
_symmetry.space_group_name_H-M   'P 1'
#
loop_
_entity.id
_entity.type
_entity.pdbx_description
1 polymer ?
#
loop_
_entity_poly.entity_id
_entity_poly.type
_entity_poly.pdbx_seq_one_letter_code
_entity_poly.pdbx_strand_id
1 'polypeptide(L)'
;MQTNIDLMIESVINAQRGMLQLQIVAPSLILETLKRSIAEFPKEKMAPFVISKDSSNLIYKICDINIYVKDGILGYIISLPMINRGVFKTFRLIPLLVAMGRGKFIYIETESKLLYVDQTRQYYFMSDREELRRCKTIEPTKYICKQTRPLLNSHMQEACAINIPRICDTRIVQLMHTIWTQLEQRNEWIYFIPLSDSITILCPGRDPTDIVLTSTGKLMIQPNCKGYSLQECYPSKHYKIWR
;
A
#
# COMPACT_ATOMS: atom_id res chain seq x y z
N MET A 1 -44.23 2.94 19.31
CA MET A 1 -43.61 1.98 20.24
C MET A 1 -42.83 0.90 19.49
N GLN A 2 -43.43 0.26 18.46
CA GLN A 2 -42.75 -0.67 17.54
C GLN A 2 -41.40 -0.15 17.01
N THR A 3 -41.39 1.06 16.43
CA THR A 3 -40.23 1.65 15.75
C THR A 3 -39.00 1.82 16.65
N ASN A 4 -39.20 2.12 17.95
CA ASN A 4 -38.08 2.28 18.89
C ASN A 4 -37.49 0.93 19.32
N ILE A 5 -38.32 -0.11 19.40
CA ILE A 5 -37.88 -1.48 19.69
C ILE A 5 -37.11 -2.03 18.48
N ASP A 6 -37.63 -1.82 17.27
CA ASP A 6 -36.97 -2.22 16.03
C ASP A 6 -35.59 -1.54 15.90
N LEU A 7 -35.50 -0.25 16.23
CA LEU A 7 -34.24 0.49 16.27
C LEU A 7 -33.25 -0.07 17.27
N MET A 8 -33.69 -0.44 18.48
CA MET A 8 -32.80 -1.07 19.47
C MET A 8 -32.32 -2.45 19.01
N ILE A 9 -33.21 -3.27 18.45
CA ILE A 9 -32.86 -4.59 17.92
C ILE A 9 -31.85 -4.45 16.78
N GLU A 10 -32.10 -3.57 15.82
CA GLU A 10 -31.18 -3.29 14.72
C GLU A 10 -29.82 -2.80 15.22
N SER A 11 -29.84 -1.96 16.25
CA SER A 11 -28.62 -1.46 16.87
C SER A 11 -27.83 -2.53 17.58
N VAL A 12 -28.48 -3.49 18.24
CA VAL A 12 -27.82 -4.66 18.83
C VAL A 12 -27.24 -5.55 17.73
N ILE A 13 -27.96 -5.78 16.63
CA ILE A 13 -27.49 -6.57 15.49
C ILE A 13 -26.27 -5.90 14.83
N ASN A 14 -26.34 -4.60 14.59
CA ASN A 14 -25.23 -3.84 14.00
C ASN A 14 -24.04 -3.78 14.97
N ALA A 15 -24.30 -3.62 16.26
CA ALA A 15 -23.27 -3.69 17.28
C ALA A 15 -22.56 -5.05 17.32
N GLN A 16 -23.28 -6.17 17.23
CA GLN A 16 -22.65 -7.50 17.16
C GLN A 16 -21.72 -7.66 15.95
N ARG A 17 -21.89 -6.84 14.92
CA ARG A 17 -21.02 -6.78 13.73
C ARG A 17 -19.91 -5.72 13.85
N GLY A 18 -19.74 -5.08 15.01
CA GLY A 18 -18.81 -3.97 15.23
C GLY A 18 -19.21 -2.67 14.53
N MET A 19 -20.48 -2.57 14.10
CA MET A 19 -21.01 -1.39 13.41
C MET A 19 -21.82 -0.54 14.39
N LEU A 20 -21.59 0.76 14.35
CA LEU A 20 -22.30 1.70 15.20
C LEU A 20 -23.58 2.18 14.51
N GLN A 21 -24.72 2.06 15.19
CA GLN A 21 -25.98 2.60 14.67
C GLN A 21 -25.94 4.13 14.74
N LEU A 22 -25.87 4.76 13.56
CA LEU A 22 -25.81 6.23 13.42
C LEU A 22 -27.00 6.95 14.05
N GLN A 23 -28.14 6.26 14.13
CA GLN A 23 -29.38 6.76 14.73
C GLN A 23 -29.33 6.78 16.26
N ILE A 24 -28.45 5.98 16.89
CA ILE A 24 -28.25 5.98 18.34
C ILE A 24 -27.07 6.87 18.75
N VAL A 25 -25.96 6.83 18.02
CA VAL A 25 -24.80 7.68 18.29
C VAL A 25 -24.41 8.46 17.04
N ALA A 26 -24.80 9.74 17.02
CA ALA A 26 -24.48 10.61 15.90
C ALA A 26 -22.97 10.89 15.81
N PRO A 27 -22.37 10.90 14.60
CA PRO A 27 -20.95 11.22 14.43
C PRO A 27 -20.56 12.61 14.96
N SER A 28 -21.49 13.57 14.91
CA SER A 28 -21.29 14.92 15.46
C SER A 28 -21.05 14.89 16.98
N LEU A 29 -21.78 14.05 17.71
CA LEU A 29 -21.62 13.89 19.16
C LEU A 29 -20.20 13.40 19.48
N ILE A 30 -19.73 12.37 18.76
CA ILE A 30 -18.38 11.83 18.93
C ILE A 30 -17.32 12.90 18.64
N LEU A 31 -17.47 13.65 17.53
CA LEU A 31 -16.55 14.72 17.18
C LEU A 31 -16.50 15.84 18.23
N GLU A 32 -17.66 16.25 18.77
CA GLU A 32 -17.74 17.27 19.82
C GLU A 32 -17.08 16.80 21.11
N THR A 33 -17.34 15.55 21.53
CA THR A 33 -16.68 14.94 22.69
C THR A 33 -15.16 14.91 22.49
N LEU A 34 -14.69 14.43 21.33
CA LEU A 34 -13.26 14.39 21.02
C LEU A 34 -12.64 15.79 21.06
N LYS A 35 -13.29 16.80 20.49
CA LYS A 35 -12.82 18.20 20.50
C LYS A 35 -12.64 18.74 21.92
N ARG A 36 -13.60 18.49 22.81
CA ARG A 36 -13.53 18.94 24.21
C ARG A 36 -12.41 18.23 24.98
N SER A 37 -12.09 17.00 24.61
CA SER A 37 -11.06 16.19 25.27
C SER A 37 -9.65 16.34 24.68
N ILE A 38 -9.44 17.16 23.65
CA ILE A 38 -8.11 17.33 23.01
C ILE A 38 -7.04 17.76 24.03
N ALA A 39 -7.40 18.61 24.99
CA ALA A 39 -6.47 19.09 26.01
C ALA A 39 -5.90 17.97 26.91
N GLU A 40 -6.63 16.85 27.02
CA GLU A 40 -6.26 15.68 27.81
C GLU A 40 -5.40 14.68 27.02
N PHE A 41 -5.14 14.94 25.74
CA PHE A 41 -4.36 14.01 24.92
C PHE A 41 -2.89 14.03 25.35
N PRO A 42 -2.20 12.86 25.34
CA PRO A 42 -0.77 12.81 25.63
C PRO A 42 0.01 13.73 24.69
N LYS A 43 0.85 14.62 25.24
CA LYS A 43 1.56 15.69 24.50
C LYS A 43 2.38 15.20 23.28
N GLU A 44 2.88 13.97 23.36
CA GLU A 44 3.74 13.35 22.35
C GLU A 44 2.95 12.65 21.24
N LYS A 45 1.67 12.37 21.47
CA LYS A 45 0.80 11.71 20.51
C LYS A 45 -0.14 12.72 19.86
N MET A 46 -0.65 12.36 18.69
CA MET A 46 -1.64 13.19 18.00
C MET A 46 -2.84 12.36 17.57
N ALA A 47 -3.95 13.05 17.31
CA ALA A 47 -5.09 12.45 16.65
C ALA A 47 -4.69 11.99 15.23
N PRO A 48 -5.25 10.87 14.74
CA PRO A 48 -4.93 10.33 13.42
C PRO A 48 -5.42 11.19 12.25
N PHE A 49 -6.30 12.15 12.52
CA PHE A 49 -6.87 13.09 11.56
C PHE A 49 -7.24 14.39 12.27
N VAL A 50 -7.44 15.46 11.49
CA VAL A 50 -7.92 16.73 12.02
C VAL A 50 -9.37 16.58 12.47
N ILE A 51 -9.66 16.86 13.75
CA ILE A 51 -11.00 16.70 14.31
C ILE A 51 -11.90 17.85 13.81
N SER A 52 -12.49 17.68 12.64
CA SER A 52 -13.42 18.61 11.98
C SER A 52 -14.71 17.91 11.56
N LYS A 53 -15.74 18.68 11.15
CA LYS A 53 -16.99 18.11 10.64
C LYS A 53 -16.76 17.23 9.39
N ASP A 54 -15.79 17.62 8.57
CA ASP A 54 -15.43 16.92 7.32
C ASP A 54 -14.81 15.55 7.57
N SER A 55 -14.29 15.31 8.79
CA SER A 55 -13.66 14.05 9.19
C SER A 55 -14.61 13.07 9.86
N SER A 56 -15.93 13.32 9.81
CA SER A 56 -16.95 12.45 10.43
C SER A 56 -16.91 11.02 9.89
N ASN A 57 -16.65 10.84 8.59
CA ASN A 57 -16.51 9.52 7.97
C ASN A 57 -15.23 8.76 8.41
N LEU A 58 -14.20 9.48 8.87
CA LEU A 58 -12.94 8.89 9.33
C LEU A 58 -13.09 8.21 10.69
N ILE A 59 -14.02 8.66 11.52
CA ILE A 59 -14.32 8.02 12.82
C ILE A 59 -14.66 6.54 12.60
N TYR A 60 -15.56 6.23 11.66
CA TYR A 60 -15.97 4.85 11.39
C TYR A 60 -14.88 4.01 10.72
N LYS A 61 -13.97 4.64 9.98
CA LYS A 61 -12.86 3.95 9.32
C LYS A 61 -11.69 3.68 10.26
N ILE A 62 -11.49 4.53 11.26
CA ILE A 62 -10.26 4.58 12.05
C ILE A 62 -10.48 4.17 13.50
N CYS A 63 -11.62 4.47 14.11
CA CYS A 63 -11.88 4.06 15.50
C CYS A 63 -12.25 2.58 15.57
N ASP A 64 -11.79 1.89 16.61
CA ASP A 64 -12.29 0.56 16.94
C ASP A 64 -13.56 0.70 17.80
N ILE A 65 -14.61 0.01 17.42
CA ILE A 65 -15.91 0.10 18.08
C ILE A 65 -16.19 -1.26 18.73
N ASN A 66 -16.16 -1.28 20.06
CA ASN A 66 -16.53 -2.44 20.85
C ASN A 66 -17.87 -2.18 21.54
N ILE A 67 -18.66 -3.23 21.72
CA ILE A 67 -19.94 -3.15 22.42
C ILE A 67 -19.97 -4.09 23.60
N TYR A 68 -20.64 -3.65 24.66
CA TYR A 68 -21.03 -4.51 25.75
C TYR A 68 -22.51 -4.30 26.08
N VAL A 69 -23.16 -5.37 26.54
CA VAL A 69 -24.50 -5.30 27.12
C VAL A 69 -24.39 -5.81 28.55
N LYS A 70 -24.76 -4.98 29.52
CA LYS A 70 -24.72 -5.35 30.94
C LYS A 70 -25.92 -4.74 31.65
N ASP A 71 -26.65 -5.56 32.42
CA ASP A 71 -27.81 -5.12 33.22
C ASP A 71 -28.87 -4.35 32.40
N GLY A 72 -29.11 -4.78 31.16
CA GLY A 72 -30.04 -4.12 30.23
C GLY A 72 -29.52 -2.82 29.59
N ILE A 73 -28.27 -2.44 29.86
CA ILE A 73 -27.63 -1.26 29.28
C ILE A 73 -26.75 -1.69 28.10
N LEU A 74 -27.00 -1.08 26.94
CA LEU A 74 -26.16 -1.17 25.75
C LEU A 74 -25.09 -0.07 25.81
N GLY A 75 -23.82 -0.46 25.96
CA GLY A 75 -22.68 0.45 25.99
C GLY A 75 -21.80 0.33 24.75
N TYR A 76 -21.34 1.47 24.22
CA TYR A 76 -20.39 1.55 23.13
C TYR A 76 -19.04 2.07 23.65
N ILE A 77 -17.96 1.34 23.34
CA ILE A 77 -16.58 1.74 23.61
C ILE A 77 -15.94 2.09 22.28
N ILE A 78 -15.76 3.39 22.05
CA ILE A 78 -15.15 3.91 20.82
C ILE A 78 -13.68 4.24 21.14
N SER A 79 -12.77 3.46 20.57
CA SER A 79 -11.33 3.61 20.79
C SER A 79 -10.70 4.35 19.61
N LEU A 80 -10.31 5.61 19.85
CA LEU A 80 -9.55 6.39 18.88
C LEU A 80 -8.06 6.01 18.97
N PRO A 81 -7.43 5.45 17.91
CA PRO A 81 -6.02 5.16 17.94
C PRO A 81 -5.21 6.45 17.91
N MET A 82 -4.41 6.67 18.96
CA MET A 82 -3.46 7.78 19.02
C MET A 82 -2.19 7.42 18.23
N ILE A 83 -1.70 8.34 17.40
CA ILE A 83 -0.53 8.11 16.53
C ILE A 83 0.70 8.86 17.02
N ASN A 84 1.88 8.28 16.77
CA ASN A 84 3.16 8.95 16.95
C ASN A 84 3.41 9.89 15.75
N ARG A 85 4.30 10.87 15.93
CA ARG A 85 4.63 11.86 14.89
C ARG A 85 5.45 11.31 13.71
N GLY A 86 5.93 10.06 13.79
CA GLY A 86 6.76 9.44 12.75
C GLY A 86 5.96 9.15 11.48
N VAL A 87 6.28 9.85 10.40
CA VAL A 87 5.69 9.61 9.07
C VAL A 87 6.71 8.88 8.21
N PHE A 88 6.32 7.73 7.66
CA PHE A 88 7.17 6.91 6.80
C PHE A 88 6.65 6.90 5.37
N LYS A 89 7.55 7.09 4.42
CA LYS A 89 7.29 6.86 3.00
C LYS A 89 7.46 5.38 2.71
N THR A 90 6.47 4.80 2.03
CA THR A 90 6.50 3.40 1.60
C THR A 90 7.07 3.31 0.19
N PHE A 91 8.01 2.41 -0.02
CA PHE A 91 8.61 2.08 -1.31
C PHE A 91 8.39 0.60 -1.60
N ARG A 92 7.98 0.31 -2.83
CA ARG A 92 7.96 -1.07 -3.34
C ARG A 92 9.35 -1.42 -3.85
N LEU A 93 9.95 -2.46 -3.28
CA LEU A 93 11.22 -3.00 -3.75
C LEU A 93 10.96 -3.88 -4.98
N ILE A 94 11.71 -3.63 -6.04
CA ILE A 94 11.70 -4.40 -7.28
C ILE A 94 13.15 -4.82 -7.51
N PRO A 95 13.48 -6.13 -7.47
CA PRO A 95 14.83 -6.58 -7.71
C PRO A 95 15.21 -6.27 -9.16
N LEU A 96 16.36 -5.62 -9.34
CA LEU A 96 16.94 -5.40 -10.66
C LEU A 96 17.81 -6.60 -11.01
N LEU A 97 17.45 -7.28 -12.10
CA LEU A 97 18.21 -8.39 -12.66
C LEU A 97 19.34 -7.84 -13.55
N VAL A 98 20.57 -8.27 -13.30
CA VAL A 98 21.74 -7.94 -14.13
C VAL A 98 22.05 -9.15 -15.01
N ALA A 99 22.13 -8.93 -16.32
CA ALA A 99 22.37 -10.00 -17.28
C ALA A 99 23.80 -10.54 -17.17
N MET A 100 23.93 -11.87 -17.12
CA MET A 100 25.21 -12.60 -17.17
C MET A 100 25.46 -13.30 -18.51
N GLY A 101 24.52 -13.16 -19.47
CA GLY A 101 24.54 -13.81 -20.76
C GLY A 101 23.78 -15.13 -20.80
N ARG A 102 23.42 -15.58 -22.00
CA ARG A 102 22.64 -16.81 -22.26
C ARG A 102 21.33 -16.89 -21.46
N GLY A 103 20.65 -15.75 -21.26
CA GLY A 103 19.41 -15.67 -20.48
C GLY A 103 19.57 -15.88 -18.97
N LYS A 104 20.80 -15.92 -18.44
CA LYS A 104 21.06 -15.92 -16.99
C LYS A 104 21.12 -14.51 -16.46
N PHE A 105 20.56 -14.32 -15.28
CA PHE A 105 20.54 -13.06 -14.57
C PHE A 105 20.92 -13.27 -13.11
N ILE A 106 21.60 -12.29 -12.54
CA ILE A 106 21.87 -12.20 -11.11
C ILE A 106 21.03 -11.07 -10.50
N TYR A 107 20.49 -11.30 -9.30
CA TYR A 107 19.81 -10.27 -8.54
C TYR A 107 20.05 -10.45 -7.04
N ILE A 108 19.81 -9.38 -6.29
CA ILE A 108 19.81 -9.41 -4.83
C ILE A 108 18.40 -9.79 -4.37
N GLU A 109 18.29 -10.89 -3.64
CA GLU A 109 17.04 -11.27 -3.00
C GLU A 109 16.82 -10.38 -1.78
N THR A 110 15.64 -9.77 -1.69
CA THR A 110 15.23 -9.00 -0.53
C THR A 110 14.16 -9.76 0.23
N GLU A 111 14.34 -9.94 1.54
CA GLU A 111 13.39 -10.68 2.40
C GLU A 111 11.96 -10.11 2.38
N SER A 112 11.83 -8.82 2.08
CA SER A 112 10.58 -8.07 2.13
C SER A 112 10.37 -7.27 0.86
N LYS A 113 9.10 -7.06 0.50
CA LYS A 113 8.70 -6.37 -0.75
C LYS A 113 8.46 -4.87 -0.56
N LEU A 114 8.27 -4.44 0.68
CA LEU A 114 8.03 -3.04 1.02
C LEU A 114 9.11 -2.55 1.97
N LEU A 115 9.57 -1.33 1.69
CA LEU A 115 10.51 -0.60 2.51
C LEU A 115 9.84 0.68 3.00
N TYR A 116 9.92 0.94 4.29
CA TYR A 116 9.39 2.13 4.94
C TYR A 116 10.56 2.95 5.43
N VAL A 117 10.62 4.20 5.02
CA VAL A 117 11.72 5.10 5.39
C VAL A 117 11.12 6.39 5.94
N ASP A 118 11.65 6.85 7.07
CA ASP A 118 11.23 8.11 7.66
C ASP A 118 11.62 9.31 6.80
N GLN A 119 11.13 10.49 7.16
CA GLN A 119 11.35 11.70 6.38
C GLN A 119 12.83 12.12 6.30
N THR A 120 13.62 11.82 7.34
CA THR A 120 15.06 12.14 7.41
C THR A 120 15.94 11.03 6.85
N ARG A 121 15.37 9.88 6.47
CA ARG A 121 16.06 8.66 6.01
C ARG A 121 17.03 8.07 7.03
N GLN A 122 16.81 8.35 8.30
CA GLN A 122 17.60 7.82 9.41
C GLN A 122 17.06 6.47 9.88
N TYR A 123 15.74 6.31 9.85
CA TYR A 123 15.08 5.10 10.33
C TYR A 123 14.29 4.43 9.23
N TYR A 124 14.39 3.10 9.20
CA TYR A 124 13.64 2.29 8.26
C TYR A 124 13.13 1.01 8.92
N PHE A 125 12.14 0.41 8.27
CA PHE A 125 11.75 -0.98 8.52
C PHE A 125 11.22 -1.57 7.22
N MET A 126 11.13 -2.89 7.16
CA MET A 126 10.65 -3.59 5.98
C MET A 126 9.47 -4.47 6.35
N SER A 127 8.55 -4.66 5.41
CA SER A 127 7.42 -5.57 5.56
C SER A 127 6.95 -6.11 4.22
N ASP A 128 5.91 -6.95 4.28
CA ASP A 128 5.17 -7.41 3.12
C ASP A 128 3.87 -6.61 2.90
N ARG A 129 3.15 -6.97 1.83
CA ARG A 129 1.86 -6.36 1.48
C ARG A 129 0.72 -6.79 2.39
N GLU A 130 0.80 -7.95 3.04
CA GLU A 130 -0.25 -8.42 3.94
C GLU A 130 -0.24 -7.59 5.24
N GLU A 131 0.94 -7.19 5.71
CA GLU A 131 1.08 -6.30 6.86
C GLU A 131 0.52 -4.89 6.55
N LEU A 132 0.79 -4.35 5.35
CA LEU A 132 0.18 -3.08 4.91
C LEU A 132 -1.36 -3.15 4.81
N ARG A 133 -1.91 -4.30 4.36
CA ARG A 133 -3.37 -4.49 4.26
C ARG A 133 -4.09 -4.48 5.61
N ARG A 134 -3.37 -4.73 6.71
CA ARG A 134 -3.92 -4.65 8.08
C ARG A 134 -3.99 -3.21 8.60
N CYS A 135 -3.40 -2.25 7.89
CA CYS A 135 -3.43 -0.85 8.29
C CYS A 135 -4.78 -0.19 7.99
N LYS A 136 -5.13 0.82 8.79
CA LYS A 136 -6.34 1.63 8.61
C LYS A 136 -6.09 2.67 7.51
N THR A 137 -6.97 2.73 6.52
CA THR A 137 -6.82 3.65 5.37
C THR A 137 -7.50 4.99 5.66
N ILE A 138 -6.73 6.08 5.68
CA ILE A 138 -7.27 7.45 5.82
C ILE A 138 -7.67 7.99 4.45
N GLU A 139 -6.75 7.88 3.49
CA GLU A 139 -6.86 8.32 2.10
C GLU A 139 -6.28 7.20 1.21
N PRO A 140 -6.55 7.17 -0.11
CA PRO A 140 -6.05 6.11 -1.00
C PRO A 140 -4.55 5.82 -0.92
N THR A 141 -3.74 6.80 -0.49
CA THR A 141 -2.28 6.68 -0.35
C THR A 141 -1.76 6.96 1.07
N LYS A 142 -2.65 7.03 2.07
CA LYS A 142 -2.25 7.29 3.47
C LYS A 142 -2.86 6.26 4.41
N TYR A 143 -1.99 5.63 5.20
CA TYR A 143 -2.31 4.51 6.07
C TYR A 143 -1.86 4.80 7.50
N ILE A 144 -2.63 4.30 8.47
CA ILE A 144 -2.26 4.25 9.89
C ILE A 144 -1.98 2.81 10.23
N CYS A 145 -0.74 2.53 10.56
CA CYS A 145 -0.27 1.20 10.89
C CYS A 145 0.12 1.12 12.36
N LYS A 146 -0.17 -0.03 12.99
CA LYS A 146 0.44 -0.36 14.27
C LYS A 146 1.90 -0.74 14.00
N GLN A 147 2.84 -0.13 14.72
CA GLN A 147 4.23 -0.52 14.62
C GLN A 147 4.42 -1.90 15.28
N THR A 148 4.67 -2.92 14.46
CA THR A 148 4.91 -4.32 14.85
C THR A 148 6.38 -4.71 14.68
N ARG A 149 7.12 -3.98 13.83
CA ARG A 149 8.53 -4.20 13.53
C ARG A 149 9.42 -3.21 14.29
N PRO A 150 10.64 -3.58 14.67
CA PRO A 150 11.60 -2.60 15.19
C PRO A 150 12.00 -1.59 14.10
N LEU A 151 12.28 -0.35 14.51
CA LEU A 151 12.91 0.64 13.65
C LEU A 151 14.41 0.40 13.62
N LEU A 152 14.98 0.31 12.42
CA LEU A 152 16.40 0.11 12.18
C LEU A 152 17.04 1.43 11.77
N ASN A 153 18.28 1.68 12.20
CA ASN A 153 19.04 2.86 11.84
C ASN A 153 19.82 2.60 10.55
N SER A 154 19.65 3.45 9.54
CA SER A 154 20.27 3.30 8.21
C SER A 154 21.80 3.38 8.21
N HIS A 155 22.41 3.98 9.23
CA HIS A 155 23.86 4.09 9.37
C HIS A 155 24.47 2.92 10.15
N MET A 156 23.69 2.25 11.01
CA MET A 156 24.21 1.17 11.86
C MET A 156 23.86 -0.22 11.33
N GLN A 157 22.75 -0.37 10.61
CA GLN A 157 22.29 -1.65 10.09
C GLN A 157 22.36 -1.68 8.56
N GLU A 158 23.17 -2.60 8.05
CA GLU A 158 23.32 -2.88 6.63
C GLU A 158 22.18 -3.80 6.15
N ALA A 159 21.13 -3.21 5.59
CA ALA A 159 20.18 -3.96 4.76
C ALA A 159 20.54 -3.74 3.29
N CYS A 160 20.55 -4.82 2.49
CA CYS A 160 20.85 -4.77 1.06
C CYS A 160 19.97 -3.81 0.25
N ALA A 161 18.77 -3.49 0.77
CA ALA A 161 17.86 -2.52 0.18
C ALA A 161 18.23 -1.05 0.49
N ILE A 162 19.05 -0.80 1.50
CA ILE A 162 19.47 0.54 1.97
C ILE A 162 20.88 0.85 1.50
N ASN A 163 21.83 -0.02 1.84
CA ASN A 163 23.21 0.05 1.40
C ASN A 163 23.55 -1.32 0.80
N ILE A 164 24.15 -1.36 -0.39
CA ILE A 164 24.64 -2.62 -0.98
C ILE A 164 25.97 -2.94 -0.27
N PRO A 165 25.98 -3.78 0.77
CA PRO A 165 27.17 -4.12 1.52
C PRO A 165 27.97 -5.16 0.72
N ARG A 166 29.12 -5.57 1.24
CA ARG A 166 29.94 -6.60 0.57
C ARG A 166 29.24 -7.97 0.50
N ILE A 167 28.29 -8.23 1.39
CA ILE A 167 27.59 -9.51 1.51
C ILE A 167 26.09 -9.25 1.40
N CYS A 168 25.49 -9.71 0.31
CA CYS A 168 24.04 -9.80 0.11
C CYS A 168 23.68 -11.19 -0.39
N ASP A 169 22.48 -11.67 -0.05
CA ASP A 169 21.92 -12.87 -0.69
C ASP A 169 21.73 -12.56 -2.18
N THR A 170 22.63 -13.11 -2.99
CA THR A 170 22.61 -12.95 -4.44
C THR A 170 22.22 -14.27 -5.07
N ARG A 171 21.24 -14.22 -5.96
CA ARG A 171 20.67 -15.40 -6.60
C ARG A 171 20.82 -15.29 -8.10
N ILE A 172 20.99 -16.45 -8.73
CA ILE A 172 21.05 -16.57 -10.19
C ILE A 172 19.75 -17.22 -10.65
N VAL A 173 19.13 -16.62 -11.66
CA VAL A 173 17.92 -17.13 -12.32
C VAL A 173 18.15 -17.24 -13.82
N GLN A 174 17.58 -18.27 -14.43
CA GLN A 174 17.52 -18.43 -15.88
C GLN A 174 16.13 -18.02 -16.35
N LEU A 175 16.05 -16.97 -17.18
CA LEU A 175 14.78 -16.55 -17.78
C LEU A 175 14.56 -17.26 -19.11
N MET A 176 13.35 -17.77 -19.31
CA MET A 176 12.90 -18.37 -20.57
C MET A 176 11.97 -17.43 -21.36
N HIS A 177 11.39 -16.44 -20.69
CA HIS A 177 10.46 -15.47 -21.26
C HIS A 177 10.82 -14.06 -20.76
N THR A 178 10.32 -13.03 -21.46
CA THR A 178 10.53 -11.64 -21.02
C THR A 178 9.69 -11.38 -19.78
N ILE A 179 10.33 -10.85 -18.74
CA ILE A 179 9.63 -10.37 -17.55
C ILE A 179 9.41 -8.88 -17.68
N TRP A 180 8.18 -8.44 -17.38
CA TRP A 180 7.79 -7.04 -17.40
C TRP A 180 7.20 -6.64 -16.06
N THR A 181 7.74 -5.58 -15.47
CA THR A 181 7.25 -5.01 -14.21
C THR A 181 6.79 -3.57 -14.43
N GLN A 182 5.47 -3.34 -14.35
CA GLN A 182 4.91 -2.00 -14.46
C GLN A 182 5.21 -1.17 -13.22
N LEU A 183 5.61 0.08 -13.43
CA LEU A 183 5.76 1.10 -12.40
C LEU A 183 4.44 1.83 -12.20
N GLU A 184 4.09 2.10 -10.95
CA GLU A 184 2.71 2.42 -10.52
C GLU A 184 2.12 3.72 -11.10
N GLN A 185 2.92 4.64 -11.66
CA GLN A 185 2.44 6.00 -11.91
C GLN A 185 2.66 6.55 -13.33
N ARG A 186 3.30 5.85 -14.29
CA ARG A 186 3.86 6.55 -15.47
C ARG A 186 3.83 5.85 -16.83
N ASN A 187 3.05 4.80 -17.05
CA ASN A 187 3.19 4.00 -18.28
C ASN A 187 4.67 3.66 -18.52
N GLU A 188 5.33 3.26 -17.42
CA GLU A 188 6.73 2.90 -17.39
C GLU A 188 6.81 1.43 -16.96
N TRP A 189 7.68 0.67 -17.62
CA TRP A 189 7.92 -0.72 -17.32
C TRP A 189 9.42 -0.97 -17.24
N ILE A 190 9.82 -1.77 -16.26
CA ILE A 190 11.14 -2.42 -16.25
C ILE A 190 10.98 -3.75 -16.98
N TYR A 191 11.88 -4.04 -17.91
CA TYR A 191 11.89 -5.30 -18.64
C TYR A 191 13.21 -6.05 -18.47
N PHE A 192 13.11 -7.38 -18.53
CA PHE A 192 14.23 -8.31 -18.48
C PHE A 192 14.07 -9.33 -19.59
N ILE A 193 14.91 -9.24 -20.62
CA ILE A 193 14.82 -10.00 -21.87
C ILE A 193 15.99 -10.97 -21.98
N PRO A 194 15.77 -12.29 -22.06
CA PRO A 194 16.85 -13.27 -22.09
C PRO A 194 17.71 -13.24 -23.37
N LEU A 195 17.11 -12.83 -24.50
CA LEU A 195 17.76 -12.76 -25.81
C LEU A 195 17.45 -11.42 -26.48
N SER A 196 16.32 -11.34 -27.19
CA SER A 196 15.79 -10.13 -27.82
C SER A 196 14.27 -10.25 -27.90
N ASP A 197 13.56 -9.14 -27.77
CA ASP A 197 12.12 -9.05 -27.93
C ASP A 197 11.78 -7.80 -28.75
N SER A 198 10.68 -7.83 -29.48
CA SER A 198 10.24 -6.69 -30.30
C SER A 198 8.89 -6.18 -29.83
N ILE A 199 8.80 -4.87 -29.67
CA ILE A 199 7.53 -4.19 -29.36
C ILE A 199 7.15 -3.25 -30.49
N THR A 200 5.86 -3.20 -30.82
CA THR A 200 5.30 -2.23 -31.75
C THR A 200 4.59 -1.15 -30.95
N ILE A 201 4.99 0.11 -31.11
CA ILE A 201 4.35 1.27 -30.50
C ILE A 201 3.47 1.97 -31.53
N LEU A 202 2.19 2.12 -31.20
CA LEU A 202 1.20 2.84 -31.99
C LEU A 202 0.79 4.12 -31.26
N CYS A 203 0.96 5.27 -31.90
CA CYS A 203 0.54 6.57 -31.39
C CYS A 203 -0.46 7.24 -32.37
N PRO A 204 -1.41 8.07 -31.90
CA PRO A 204 -2.33 8.78 -32.78
C PRO A 204 -1.58 9.68 -33.78
N GLY A 205 -1.94 9.58 -35.07
CA GLY A 205 -1.36 10.42 -36.13
C GLY A 205 0.10 10.14 -36.48
N ARG A 206 0.64 8.99 -36.06
CA ARG A 206 1.99 8.52 -36.40
C ARG A 206 1.94 7.09 -36.91
N ASP A 207 2.86 6.75 -37.80
CA ASP A 207 3.03 5.38 -38.24
C ASP A 207 3.51 4.47 -37.09
N PRO A 208 3.12 3.19 -37.07
CA PRO A 208 3.61 2.23 -36.09
C PRO A 208 5.14 2.16 -36.09
N THR A 209 5.74 2.14 -34.90
CA THR A 209 7.20 2.04 -34.74
C THR A 209 7.56 0.77 -34.01
N ASP A 210 8.42 -0.06 -34.62
CA ASP A 210 8.96 -1.26 -33.99
C ASP A 210 10.27 -0.96 -33.27
N ILE A 211 10.39 -1.46 -32.04
CA ILE A 211 11.57 -1.29 -31.21
C ILE A 211 12.05 -2.68 -30.78
N VAL A 212 13.31 -2.97 -31.09
CA VAL A 212 13.99 -4.17 -30.59
C VAL A 212 14.59 -3.87 -29.22
N LEU A 213 14.20 -4.66 -28.24
CA LEU A 213 14.65 -4.57 -26.87
C LEU A 213 15.56 -5.76 -26.55
N THR A 214 16.62 -5.50 -25.78
CA THR A 214 17.59 -6.53 -25.37
C THR A 214 17.97 -6.33 -23.91
N SER A 215 18.43 -7.41 -23.26
CA SER A 215 18.93 -7.36 -21.89
C SER A 215 17.92 -6.74 -20.91
N THR A 216 18.36 -5.83 -20.04
CA THR A 216 17.56 -5.17 -19.02
C THR A 216 17.43 -3.69 -19.34
N GLY A 217 16.23 -3.15 -19.20
CA GLY A 217 16.01 -1.73 -19.42
C GLY A 217 14.69 -1.22 -18.89
N LYS A 218 14.44 0.05 -19.17
CA LYS A 218 13.19 0.73 -18.86
C LYS A 218 12.52 1.17 -20.16
N LEU A 219 11.25 0.82 -20.31
CA LEU A 219 10.40 1.30 -21.38
C LEU A 219 9.43 2.35 -20.82
N MET A 220 9.29 3.47 -21.49
CA MET A 220 8.27 4.47 -21.21
C MET A 220 7.42 4.65 -22.47
N ILE A 221 6.10 4.51 -22.34
CA ILE A 221 5.17 4.75 -23.43
C ILE A 221 4.51 6.10 -23.21
N GLN A 222 4.58 6.96 -24.22
CA GLN A 222 3.96 8.29 -24.14
C GLN A 222 2.44 8.18 -23.91
N PRO A 223 1.83 9.16 -23.22
CA PRO A 223 0.37 9.20 -23.06
C PRO A 223 -0.34 9.06 -24.41
N ASN A 224 -1.45 8.30 -24.43
CA ASN A 224 -2.26 7.99 -25.63
C ASN A 224 -1.62 7.05 -26.66
N CYS A 225 -0.38 6.60 -26.47
CA CYS A 225 0.22 5.54 -27.28
C CYS A 225 -0.08 4.15 -26.67
N LYS A 226 -0.03 3.11 -27.50
CA LYS A 226 -0.18 1.70 -27.08
C LYS A 226 1.00 0.89 -27.57
N GLY A 227 1.54 0.04 -26.70
CA GLY A 227 2.54 -0.96 -27.07
C GLY A 227 1.90 -2.32 -27.31
N TYR A 228 2.45 -3.09 -28.23
CA TYR A 228 2.11 -4.49 -28.49
C TYR A 228 3.39 -5.33 -28.52
N SER A 229 3.40 -6.49 -27.85
CA SER A 229 4.49 -7.48 -27.96
C SER A 229 3.96 -8.81 -28.47
N LEU A 230 4.83 -9.58 -29.13
CA LEU A 230 4.49 -10.89 -29.71
C LEU A 230 4.41 -12.05 -28.69
N GLN A 231 4.67 -11.80 -27.40
CA GLN A 231 4.59 -12.85 -26.38
C GLN A 231 3.14 -13.24 -26.03
N GLU A 232 2.87 -14.55 -26.08
CA GLU A 232 1.62 -15.16 -25.63
C GLU A 232 1.48 -15.09 -24.09
N CYS A 233 0.39 -14.48 -23.59
CA CYS A 233 0.06 -14.50 -22.16
C CYS A 233 -0.66 -15.81 -21.82
N TYR A 234 -0.03 -16.80 -21.19
CA TYR A 234 -0.78 -17.95 -20.68
C TYR A 234 -1.82 -17.46 -19.63
N PRO A 235 -3.13 -17.82 -19.73
CA PRO A 235 -3.74 -18.87 -20.56
C PRO A 235 -4.48 -18.40 -21.84
N SER A 236 -4.26 -17.20 -22.38
CA SER A 236 -4.94 -16.69 -23.58
C SER A 236 -4.00 -16.18 -24.69
N LYS A 237 -4.27 -16.60 -25.94
CA LYS A 237 -3.57 -16.15 -27.17
C LYS A 237 -3.92 -14.71 -27.54
N HIS A 238 -3.58 -13.75 -26.69
CA HIS A 238 -3.75 -12.33 -26.97
C HIS A 238 -2.44 -11.56 -26.77
N TYR A 239 -2.25 -10.56 -27.62
CA TYR A 239 -1.21 -9.55 -27.47
C TYR A 239 -1.31 -8.89 -26.09
N LYS A 240 -0.15 -8.75 -25.42
CA LYS A 240 -0.09 -7.93 -24.21
C LYS A 240 -0.16 -6.45 -24.63
N ILE A 241 -1.27 -5.80 -24.28
CA ILE A 241 -1.48 -4.38 -24.56
C ILE A 241 -0.91 -3.58 -23.40
N TRP A 242 0.10 -2.77 -23.70
CA TRP A 242 0.69 -1.82 -22.76
C TRP A 242 -0.06 -0.49 -22.89
N ARG A 243 -0.65 -0.02 -21.78
CA ARG A 243 -1.40 1.24 -21.69
C ARG A 243 -0.77 2.20 -20.70
#